data_AF-A0A6N6ZT91-F1
#
_entry.id   AF-A0A6N6ZT91-F1
#
_cell.length_a   1.000
_cell.length_b   1.000
_cell.length_c   1.000
_cell.angle_alpha   90.00
_cell.angle_beta   90.00
_cell.angle_gamma   90.00
#
_symmetry.space_group_name_H-M   'P 1'
#
loop_
_entity.id
_entity.type
_entity.pdbx_description
1 polymer ?
#
loop_
_entity_poly.entity_id
_entity_poly.type
_entity_poly.pdbx_seq_one_letter_code
_entity_poly.pdbx_strand_id
1 'polypeptide(L)'
;MSVLDNSIDYVFTDPPFGENIFYADLNFLVESWHRVTTDSSPEAIVDKFKKKALPEYQHLMQSCFAEYYRVLKPGRWMTVVFSNSKAAVWNAIQVALQQAGFVVAEVTALDKVQGSYRQVTSTTAVKQDLIISAYKPNGGLEDRFNRTGATADSAWDFVQTHLKQLPAVKVTKGDFPELLNIVERDPRRIYDRMASWFIRHGTMVPISTPEFLAELPARFRETDGMVFLPEQLVEYERARSRIPQVKQAELFVSDERSAIDWLTSFLLKRPSTRSEIHPEYIPQIGSAKRKGEIIPELAQLLEDNFIQYDGTGEVPSQIHAYLSSNHKDQRNLDKSDPALIAKATDRWYVPDPNKAQDLEKKREKALLKEFETYKAFTGRKIKESRLEVLRAGFRAAWAARDYQTITNIANKLPDETLQEDEKLLTLYDLALTRTEDGI
;
A
#
# COMPACT_ATOMS: atom_id res chain seq x y z
N MET A 1 -17.78 6.09 -39.00
CA MET A 1 -18.90 5.25 -38.55
C MET A 1 -18.97 5.34 -37.04
N SER A 2 -20.09 5.80 -36.47
CA SER A 2 -20.27 5.86 -35.01
C SER A 2 -20.56 4.46 -34.47
N VAL A 3 -19.88 4.07 -33.38
CA VAL A 3 -20.14 2.81 -32.68
C VAL A 3 -21.52 2.87 -32.02
N LEU A 4 -22.29 1.77 -32.08
CA LEU A 4 -23.63 1.68 -31.50
C LEU A 4 -23.60 1.73 -29.97
N ASP A 5 -24.70 2.16 -29.36
CA ASP A 5 -24.89 2.09 -27.92
C ASP A 5 -24.85 0.64 -27.45
N ASN A 6 -24.25 0.39 -26.27
CA ASN A 6 -24.24 -0.92 -25.62
C ASN A 6 -23.80 -2.08 -26.56
N SER A 7 -22.84 -1.85 -27.46
CA SER A 7 -22.35 -2.87 -28.39
C SER A 7 -21.02 -3.51 -27.97
N ILE A 8 -20.26 -2.88 -27.09
CA ILE A 8 -18.92 -3.32 -26.68
C ILE A 8 -18.98 -4.16 -25.40
N ASP A 9 -18.26 -5.28 -25.36
CA ASP A 9 -18.22 -6.18 -24.19
C ASP A 9 -17.11 -5.86 -23.19
N TYR A 10 -16.07 -5.13 -23.61
CA TYR A 10 -14.95 -4.74 -22.78
C TYR A 10 -14.19 -3.57 -23.39
N VAL A 11 -13.70 -2.64 -22.56
CA VAL A 11 -12.83 -1.54 -23.00
C VAL A 11 -11.46 -1.67 -22.34
N PHE A 12 -10.40 -1.56 -23.11
CA PHE A 12 -9.04 -1.38 -22.60
C PHE A 12 -8.49 -0.10 -23.19
N THR A 13 -8.00 0.81 -22.35
CA THR A 13 -7.53 2.12 -22.79
C THR A 13 -6.28 2.55 -22.04
N ASP A 14 -5.39 3.21 -22.77
CA ASP A 14 -4.15 3.82 -22.29
C ASP A 14 -4.18 5.31 -22.66
N PRO A 15 -4.93 6.14 -21.92
CA PRO A 15 -5.14 7.53 -22.29
C PRO A 15 -3.86 8.36 -22.08
N PRO A 16 -3.74 9.53 -22.75
CA PRO A 16 -2.71 10.50 -22.44
C PRO A 16 -2.69 10.91 -20.96
N PHE A 17 -1.49 11.13 -20.40
CA PHE A 17 -1.30 11.37 -18.96
C PHE A 17 -0.86 12.80 -18.66
N GLY A 18 -1.81 13.74 -18.60
CA GLY A 18 -1.50 15.13 -18.28
C GLY A 18 -0.53 15.76 -19.28
N GLU A 19 0.61 16.28 -18.83
CA GLU A 19 1.60 17.00 -19.65
C GLU A 19 2.78 16.11 -20.13
N ASN A 20 2.61 14.79 -20.14
CA ASN A 20 3.71 13.86 -20.42
C ASN A 20 4.18 13.87 -21.89
N ILE A 21 3.24 13.90 -22.84
CA ILE A 21 3.49 13.87 -24.29
C ILE A 21 2.44 14.76 -24.97
N PHE A 22 2.90 15.64 -25.86
CA PHE A 22 2.06 16.46 -26.73
C PHE A 22 1.94 15.74 -28.08
N TYR A 23 0.93 14.88 -28.24
CA TYR A 23 0.82 13.96 -29.38
C TYR A 23 0.59 14.72 -30.69
N ALA A 24 -0.23 15.77 -30.68
CA ALA A 24 -0.43 16.61 -31.85
C ALA A 24 0.88 17.24 -32.35
N ASP A 25 1.78 17.62 -31.44
CA ASP A 25 3.04 18.28 -31.79
C ASP A 25 4.05 17.33 -32.44
N LEU A 26 3.93 16.02 -32.18
CA LEU A 26 4.78 15.00 -32.81
C LEU A 26 4.59 14.94 -34.34
N ASN A 27 3.43 15.36 -34.84
CA ASN A 27 3.13 15.35 -36.27
C ASN A 27 3.65 16.59 -37.01
N PHE A 28 4.17 17.61 -36.32
CA PHE A 28 4.50 18.91 -36.89
C PHE A 28 5.38 18.83 -38.15
N LEU A 29 6.42 17.98 -38.15
CA LEU A 29 7.32 17.84 -39.29
C LEU A 29 6.61 17.25 -40.52
N VAL A 30 5.85 16.18 -40.34
CA VAL A 30 5.12 15.50 -41.42
C VAL A 30 4.02 16.40 -41.98
N GLU A 31 3.28 17.06 -41.09
CA GLU A 31 2.23 18.02 -41.47
C GLU A 31 2.76 19.19 -42.30
N SER A 32 3.98 19.65 -42.01
CA SER A 32 4.62 20.74 -42.77
C SER A 32 4.86 20.39 -44.24
N TRP A 33 5.21 19.13 -44.54
CA TRP A 33 5.39 18.66 -45.91
C TRP A 33 4.06 18.52 -46.65
N HIS A 34 3.00 18.14 -45.94
CA HIS A 34 1.65 17.98 -46.49
C HIS A 34 0.82 19.26 -46.48
N ARG A 35 1.31 20.35 -45.86
CA ARG A 35 0.61 21.62 -45.68
C ARG A 35 -0.76 21.47 -45.02
N VAL A 36 -0.84 20.59 -44.03
CA VAL A 36 -2.01 20.40 -43.17
C VAL A 36 -1.65 20.77 -41.73
N THR A 37 -2.65 20.86 -40.86
CA THR A 37 -2.43 21.13 -39.43
C THR A 37 -3.45 20.34 -38.63
N THR A 38 -3.00 19.56 -37.64
CA THR A 38 -3.90 18.84 -36.73
C THR A 38 -4.65 19.83 -35.82
N ASP A 39 -5.97 19.65 -35.71
CA ASP A 39 -6.74 20.30 -34.66
C ASP A 39 -6.38 19.66 -33.31
N SER A 40 -5.60 20.38 -32.51
CA SER A 40 -5.19 19.95 -31.17
C SER A 40 -6.22 20.29 -30.09
N SER A 41 -7.33 20.95 -30.42
CA SER A 41 -8.38 21.34 -29.46
C SER A 41 -9.01 20.16 -28.70
N PRO A 42 -9.35 19.00 -29.32
CA PRO A 42 -9.90 17.85 -28.61
C PRO A 42 -8.86 16.95 -27.94
N GLU A 43 -7.56 17.28 -28.03
CA GLU A 43 -6.49 16.46 -27.44
C GLU A 43 -6.55 16.48 -25.89
N ALA A 44 -6.79 15.34 -25.26
CA ALA A 44 -6.93 15.20 -23.82
C ALA A 44 -5.58 15.25 -23.07
N ILE A 45 -4.87 16.37 -23.11
CA ILE A 45 -3.60 16.59 -22.42
C ILE A 45 -3.64 17.87 -21.56
N VAL A 46 -2.68 18.00 -20.65
CA VAL A 46 -2.39 19.28 -19.99
C VAL A 46 -1.33 20.01 -20.80
N ASP A 47 -1.67 21.19 -21.29
CA ASP A 47 -0.79 22.06 -22.07
C ASP A 47 -1.06 23.52 -21.70
N LYS A 48 -0.15 24.11 -20.92
CA LYS A 48 -0.27 25.49 -20.47
C LYS A 48 -0.18 26.50 -21.62
N PHE A 49 0.58 26.20 -22.67
CA PHE A 49 0.75 27.10 -23.82
C PHE A 49 -0.50 27.11 -24.71
N LYS A 50 -1.19 25.97 -24.80
CA LYS A 50 -2.50 25.85 -25.48
C LYS A 50 -3.69 26.15 -24.55
N LYS A 51 -3.46 26.70 -23.35
CA LYS A 51 -4.49 27.05 -22.35
C LYS A 51 -5.36 25.85 -21.90
N LYS A 52 -4.77 24.66 -21.85
CA LYS A 52 -5.37 23.44 -21.33
C LYS A 52 -4.78 23.11 -19.96
N ALA A 53 -5.39 23.61 -18.91
CA ALA A 53 -5.01 23.26 -17.56
C ALA A 53 -5.68 21.95 -17.11
N LEU A 54 -5.52 21.61 -15.84
CA LEU A 54 -6.07 20.38 -15.26
C LEU A 54 -7.61 20.27 -15.38
N PRO A 55 -8.40 21.34 -15.21
CA PRO A 55 -9.85 21.28 -15.39
C PRO A 55 -10.27 20.94 -16.83
N GLU A 56 -9.61 21.52 -17.83
CA GLU A 56 -9.88 21.23 -19.24
C GLU A 56 -9.52 19.77 -19.57
N TYR A 57 -8.38 19.30 -19.06
CA TYR A 57 -8.00 17.89 -19.17
C TYR A 57 -9.04 16.96 -18.52
N GLN A 58 -9.52 17.27 -17.32
CA GLN A 58 -10.56 16.49 -16.65
C GLN A 58 -11.84 16.43 -17.50
N HIS A 59 -12.26 17.55 -18.08
CA HIS A 59 -13.45 17.62 -18.92
C HIS A 59 -13.31 16.81 -20.22
N LEU A 60 -12.15 16.87 -20.86
CA LEU A 60 -11.84 16.06 -22.04
C LEU A 60 -11.84 14.56 -21.71
N MET A 61 -11.19 14.17 -20.61
CA MET A 61 -11.21 12.79 -20.13
C MET A 61 -12.62 12.31 -19.77
N GLN A 62 -13.43 13.16 -19.12
CA GLN A 62 -14.83 12.86 -18.83
C GLN A 62 -15.62 12.61 -20.12
N SER A 63 -15.38 13.40 -21.16
CA SER A 63 -16.03 13.23 -22.47
C SER A 63 -15.64 11.89 -23.12
N CYS A 64 -14.36 11.52 -23.08
CA CYS A 64 -13.90 10.20 -23.52
C CYS A 64 -14.58 9.06 -22.73
N PHE A 65 -14.62 9.16 -21.40
CA PHE A 65 -15.25 8.14 -20.57
C PHE A 65 -16.77 8.08 -20.75
N ALA A 66 -17.45 9.21 -20.99
CA ALA A 66 -18.88 9.22 -21.30
C ALA A 66 -19.18 8.46 -22.60
N GLU A 67 -18.32 8.62 -23.61
CA GLU A 67 -18.43 7.85 -24.86
C GLU A 67 -18.17 6.35 -24.63
N TYR A 68 -17.17 6.00 -23.82
CA TYR A 68 -16.92 4.60 -23.43
C TYR A 68 -18.12 4.02 -22.67
N TYR A 69 -18.72 4.80 -21.78
CA TYR A 69 -19.92 4.41 -21.04
C TYR A 69 -21.10 4.18 -21.98
N ARG A 70 -21.30 5.03 -22.99
CA ARG A 70 -22.37 4.88 -24.00
C ARG A 70 -22.25 3.56 -24.76
N VAL A 71 -21.07 3.24 -25.26
CA VAL A 71 -20.85 2.06 -26.13
C VAL A 71 -20.69 0.75 -25.35
N LEU A 72 -20.27 0.80 -24.09
CA LEU A 72 -20.08 -0.39 -23.26
C LEU A 72 -21.44 -0.97 -22.82
N LYS A 73 -21.60 -2.29 -22.93
CA LYS A 73 -22.81 -3.00 -22.45
C LYS A 73 -22.96 -2.84 -20.92
N PRO A 74 -24.20 -2.79 -20.39
CA PRO A 74 -24.42 -2.77 -18.95
C PRO A 74 -23.80 -3.99 -18.25
N GLY A 75 -23.16 -3.78 -17.09
CA GLY A 75 -22.50 -4.83 -16.33
C GLY A 75 -21.15 -5.27 -16.88
N ARG A 76 -20.62 -4.61 -17.92
CA ARG A 76 -19.30 -4.91 -18.49
C ARG A 76 -18.21 -3.99 -17.94
N TRP A 77 -16.98 -4.45 -18.13
CA TRP A 77 -15.78 -3.89 -17.52
C TRP A 77 -14.97 -3.05 -18.50
N MET A 78 -14.20 -2.15 -17.92
CA MET A 78 -13.19 -1.36 -18.57
C MET A 78 -11.91 -1.38 -17.71
N THR A 79 -10.77 -1.43 -18.39
CA THR A 79 -9.46 -1.22 -17.77
C THR A 79 -8.81 0.03 -18.34
N VAL A 80 -8.38 0.92 -17.44
CA VAL A 80 -7.63 2.13 -17.75
C VAL A 80 -6.21 1.97 -17.22
N VAL A 81 -5.22 2.05 -18.10
CA VAL A 81 -3.81 2.13 -17.71
C VAL A 81 -3.49 3.57 -17.33
N PHE A 82 -2.71 3.77 -16.29
CA PHE A 82 -2.35 5.09 -15.79
C PHE A 82 -0.89 5.17 -15.37
N SER A 83 -0.11 6.05 -16.01
CA SER A 83 1.29 6.30 -15.65
C SER A 83 1.54 7.79 -15.38
N ASN A 84 1.21 8.26 -14.17
CA ASN A 84 1.57 9.60 -13.73
C ASN A 84 1.82 9.66 -12.22
N SER A 85 2.88 10.35 -11.82
CA SER A 85 3.27 10.53 -10.42
C SER A 85 2.52 11.67 -9.71
N LYS A 86 1.73 12.48 -10.43
CA LYS A 86 0.98 13.61 -9.85
C LYS A 86 -0.39 13.16 -9.33
N ALA A 87 -0.57 13.22 -8.00
CA ALA A 87 -1.85 12.93 -7.34
C ALA A 87 -3.02 13.75 -7.89
N ALA A 88 -2.79 14.99 -8.33
CA ALA A 88 -3.84 15.84 -8.92
C ALA A 88 -4.39 15.28 -10.24
N VAL A 89 -3.53 14.71 -11.10
CA VAL A 89 -3.94 14.10 -12.38
C VAL A 89 -4.68 12.79 -12.12
N TRP A 90 -4.22 12.01 -11.14
CA TRP A 90 -4.90 10.81 -10.68
C TRP A 90 -6.33 11.11 -10.20
N ASN A 91 -6.48 12.09 -9.30
CA ASN A 91 -7.79 12.50 -8.80
C ASN A 91 -8.70 12.98 -9.94
N ALA A 92 -8.18 13.74 -10.90
CA ALA A 92 -8.95 14.18 -12.06
C ALA A 92 -9.51 13.00 -12.88
N ILE A 93 -8.71 11.94 -13.11
CA ILE A 93 -9.18 10.73 -13.81
C ILE A 93 -10.24 9.99 -13.00
N GLN A 94 -10.04 9.83 -11.69
CA GLN A 94 -11.03 9.16 -10.84
C GLN A 94 -12.37 9.90 -10.85
N VAL A 95 -12.33 11.23 -10.72
CA VAL A 95 -13.53 12.08 -10.81
C VAL A 95 -14.18 11.96 -12.18
N ALA A 96 -13.41 12.01 -13.27
CA ALA A 96 -13.92 11.86 -14.63
C ALA A 96 -14.60 10.50 -14.87
N LEU A 97 -14.01 9.40 -14.39
CA LEU A 97 -14.61 8.06 -14.45
C LEU A 97 -15.93 7.99 -13.70
N GLN A 98 -15.94 8.52 -12.46
CA GLN A 98 -17.12 8.52 -11.61
C GLN A 98 -18.25 9.36 -12.23
N GLN A 99 -17.94 10.57 -12.72
CA GLN A 99 -18.90 11.46 -13.38
C GLN A 99 -19.45 10.88 -14.69
N ALA A 100 -18.66 10.08 -15.41
CA ALA A 100 -19.15 9.35 -16.58
C ALA A 100 -20.09 8.18 -16.22
N GLY A 101 -20.20 7.81 -14.94
CA GLY A 101 -21.11 6.77 -14.45
C GLY A 101 -20.44 5.45 -14.08
N PHE A 102 -19.14 5.29 -14.33
CA PHE A 102 -18.41 4.07 -13.96
C PHE A 102 -18.28 3.90 -12.44
N VAL A 103 -18.24 2.65 -12.02
CA VAL A 103 -17.84 2.28 -10.65
C VAL A 103 -16.42 1.73 -10.71
N VAL A 104 -15.49 2.42 -10.04
CA VAL A 104 -14.10 1.94 -9.89
C VAL A 104 -14.10 0.82 -8.87
N ALA A 105 -13.73 -0.40 -9.26
CA ALA A 105 -13.66 -1.54 -8.36
C ALA A 105 -12.26 -1.62 -7.73
N GLU A 106 -11.24 -1.84 -8.55
CA GLU A 106 -9.87 -2.15 -8.15
C GLU A 106 -8.89 -1.13 -8.77
N VAL A 107 -7.85 -0.80 -8.02
CA VAL A 107 -6.68 -0.06 -8.50
C VAL A 107 -5.45 -0.85 -8.13
N THR A 108 -4.75 -1.39 -9.13
CA THR A 108 -3.57 -2.24 -8.93
C THR A 108 -2.33 -1.60 -9.52
N ALA A 109 -1.17 -1.77 -8.89
CA ALA A 109 0.10 -1.42 -9.50
C ALA A 109 0.57 -2.50 -10.49
N LEU A 110 0.90 -2.09 -11.71
CA LEU A 110 1.56 -2.90 -12.71
C LEU A 110 3.07 -2.79 -12.51
N ASP A 111 3.69 -3.91 -12.13
CA ASP A 111 5.14 -4.04 -12.06
C ASP A 111 5.70 -4.35 -13.45
N LYS A 112 6.37 -3.36 -14.06
CA LYS A 112 7.07 -3.54 -15.33
C LYS A 112 8.44 -4.16 -15.04
N VAL A 113 8.53 -5.48 -15.17
CA VAL A 113 9.75 -6.31 -15.01
C VAL A 113 10.94 -5.79 -15.84
N GLN A 114 10.70 -4.97 -16.87
CA GLN A 114 11.74 -4.27 -17.64
C GLN A 114 11.49 -2.75 -17.64
N GLY A 115 12.33 -2.00 -16.92
CA GLY A 115 12.24 -0.55 -16.84
C GLY A 115 12.59 0.13 -18.17
N SER A 116 11.90 1.23 -18.50
CA SER A 116 12.25 2.03 -19.68
C SER A 116 13.47 2.91 -19.40
N TYR A 117 14.21 3.31 -20.45
CA TYR A 117 15.42 4.13 -20.38
C TYR A 117 15.26 5.44 -19.56
N ARG A 118 14.03 5.95 -19.39
CA ARG A 118 13.69 7.14 -18.59
C ARG A 118 13.51 6.89 -17.08
N GLN A 119 13.45 5.63 -16.63
CA GLN A 119 13.37 5.29 -15.19
C GLN A 119 14.74 5.22 -14.52
N VAL A 120 15.83 5.13 -15.30
CA VAL A 120 17.21 5.00 -14.79
C VAL A 120 17.78 6.33 -14.29
N THR A 121 17.18 7.48 -14.62
CA THR A 121 17.78 8.80 -14.38
C THR A 121 17.07 9.69 -13.35
N SER A 122 15.94 9.29 -12.76
CA SER A 122 15.24 10.10 -11.74
C SER A 122 15.04 9.33 -10.43
N THR A 123 15.76 9.71 -9.38
CA THR A 123 15.79 9.08 -8.04
C THR A 123 14.53 9.31 -7.18
N THR A 124 13.54 10.06 -7.64
CA THR A 124 12.37 10.48 -6.81
C THR A 124 11.03 9.93 -7.27
N ALA A 125 11.00 9.05 -8.27
CA ALA A 125 9.73 8.64 -8.87
C ALA A 125 9.50 7.14 -8.68
N VAL A 126 8.74 6.78 -7.63
CA VAL A 126 8.00 5.51 -7.60
C VAL A 126 6.98 5.59 -8.75
N LYS A 127 7.40 5.20 -9.94
CA LYS A 127 6.59 5.15 -11.17
C LYS A 127 6.12 3.72 -11.37
N GLN A 128 5.20 3.29 -10.52
CA GLN A 128 4.40 2.11 -10.82
C GLN A 128 3.21 2.58 -11.66
N ASP A 129 3.01 1.94 -12.80
CA ASP A 129 1.81 2.21 -13.59
C ASP A 129 0.61 1.65 -12.84
N LEU A 130 -0.43 2.44 -12.66
CA LEU A 130 -1.67 1.98 -12.07
C LEU A 130 -2.58 1.41 -13.15
N ILE A 131 -3.27 0.34 -12.82
CA ILE A 131 -4.34 -0.26 -13.61
C ILE A 131 -5.63 -0.03 -12.83
N ILE A 132 -6.54 0.72 -13.44
CA ILE A 132 -7.87 0.98 -12.89
C ILE A 132 -8.85 0.01 -13.54
N SER A 133 -9.43 -0.87 -12.74
CA SER A 133 -10.53 -1.72 -13.16
C SER A 133 -11.85 -1.06 -12.77
N ALA A 134 -12.66 -0.68 -13.75
CA ALA A 134 -13.95 -0.05 -13.55
C ALA A 134 -15.04 -0.80 -14.33
N TYR A 135 -16.29 -0.71 -13.90
CA TYR A 135 -17.40 -1.33 -14.61
C TYR A 135 -18.58 -0.38 -14.78
N LYS A 136 -19.34 -0.59 -15.87
CA LYS A 136 -20.62 0.06 -16.08
C LYS A 136 -21.69 -0.68 -15.29
N PRO A 137 -22.49 -0.01 -14.43
CA PRO A 137 -23.62 -0.65 -13.76
C PRO A 137 -24.55 -1.36 -14.75
N ASN A 138 -25.20 -2.44 -14.31
CA ASN A 138 -26.07 -3.26 -15.16
C ASN A 138 -27.46 -2.61 -15.46
N GLY A 139 -27.62 -1.31 -15.18
CA GLY A 139 -28.86 -0.54 -15.37
C GLY A 139 -29.89 -0.74 -14.25
N GLY A 140 -30.11 -1.98 -13.81
CA GLY A 140 -31.15 -2.28 -12.83
C GLY A 140 -30.96 -1.58 -11.47
N LEU A 141 -29.73 -1.30 -11.06
CA LEU A 141 -29.43 -0.56 -9.83
C LEU A 141 -29.89 0.91 -9.91
N GLU A 142 -29.59 1.58 -11.03
CA GLU A 142 -29.96 2.98 -11.27
C GLU A 142 -31.49 3.14 -11.35
N ASP A 143 -32.17 2.23 -12.04
CA ASP A 143 -33.63 2.24 -12.14
C ASP A 143 -34.32 2.04 -10.79
N ARG A 144 -33.78 1.14 -9.95
CA ARG A 144 -34.32 0.92 -8.59
C ARG A 144 -34.09 2.13 -7.72
N PHE A 145 -32.89 2.71 -7.75
CA PHE A 145 -32.56 3.92 -6.99
C PHE A 145 -33.44 5.11 -7.35
N ASN A 146 -33.69 5.33 -8.65
CA ASN A 146 -34.60 6.40 -9.10
C ASN A 146 -36.03 6.25 -8.57
N ARG A 147 -36.45 5.04 -8.18
CA ARG A 147 -37.78 4.76 -7.62
C ARG A 147 -37.81 4.86 -6.10
N THR A 148 -36.82 4.31 -5.40
CA THR A 148 -36.79 4.25 -3.93
C THR A 148 -36.10 5.44 -3.27
N GLY A 149 -35.22 6.14 -3.99
CA GLY A 149 -34.39 7.20 -3.44
C GLY A 149 -33.32 6.68 -2.48
N ALA A 150 -32.67 7.62 -1.77
CA ALA A 150 -31.59 7.31 -0.84
C ALA A 150 -32.12 6.76 0.49
N THR A 151 -32.10 5.44 0.62
CA THR A 151 -32.59 4.68 1.77
C THR A 151 -31.61 3.57 2.17
N ALA A 152 -31.74 3.02 3.38
CA ALA A 152 -30.92 1.89 3.81
C ALA A 152 -31.04 0.70 2.85
N ASP A 153 -32.25 0.42 2.33
CA ASP A 153 -32.47 -0.64 1.36
C ASP A 153 -31.73 -0.41 0.04
N SER A 154 -31.71 0.83 -0.45
CA SER A 154 -30.92 1.18 -1.65
C SER A 154 -29.41 1.00 -1.44
N ALA A 155 -28.92 1.20 -0.21
CA ALA A 155 -27.52 0.97 0.13
C ALA A 155 -27.19 -0.52 0.08
N TRP A 156 -28.05 -1.37 0.65
CA TRP A 156 -27.85 -2.82 0.59
C TRP A 156 -28.02 -3.40 -0.82
N ASP A 157 -28.90 -2.82 -1.63
CA ASP A 157 -29.04 -3.16 -3.04
C ASP A 157 -27.79 -2.80 -3.86
N PHE A 158 -27.15 -1.65 -3.57
CA PHE A 158 -25.83 -1.33 -4.11
C PHE A 158 -24.81 -2.40 -3.73
N VAL A 159 -24.70 -2.76 -2.44
CA VAL A 159 -23.72 -3.75 -1.95
C VAL A 159 -23.94 -5.09 -2.64
N GLN A 160 -25.19 -5.56 -2.71
CA GLN A 160 -25.52 -6.81 -3.39
C GLN A 160 -25.14 -6.76 -4.87
N THR A 161 -25.42 -5.66 -5.56
CA THR A 161 -25.06 -5.48 -6.98
C THR A 161 -23.55 -5.39 -7.17
N HIS A 162 -22.84 -4.71 -6.28
CA HIS A 162 -21.39 -4.57 -6.32
C HIS A 162 -20.70 -5.91 -6.10
N LEU A 163 -21.10 -6.68 -5.07
CA LEU A 163 -20.57 -8.01 -4.81
C LEU A 163 -20.75 -8.96 -6.00
N LYS A 164 -21.87 -8.88 -6.73
CA LYS A 164 -22.09 -9.67 -7.97
C LYS A 164 -21.05 -9.38 -9.06
N GLN A 165 -20.50 -8.17 -9.09
CA GLN A 165 -19.48 -7.79 -10.09
C GLN A 165 -18.09 -8.27 -9.67
N LEU A 166 -17.82 -8.33 -8.37
CA LEU A 166 -16.51 -8.75 -7.88
C LEU A 166 -16.27 -10.25 -8.12
N PRO A 167 -15.06 -10.66 -8.55
CA PRO A 167 -14.72 -12.07 -8.68
C PRO A 167 -14.82 -12.77 -7.32
N ALA A 168 -15.36 -13.99 -7.28
CA ALA A 168 -15.44 -14.79 -6.04
C ALA A 168 -14.09 -15.40 -5.67
N VAL A 169 -13.26 -15.69 -6.67
CA VAL A 169 -12.00 -16.43 -6.52
C VAL A 169 -10.93 -15.76 -7.39
N LYS A 170 -9.75 -15.54 -6.81
CA LYS A 170 -8.55 -15.08 -7.52
C LYS A 170 -7.42 -16.03 -7.16
N VAL A 171 -6.71 -16.56 -8.16
CA VAL A 171 -5.69 -17.59 -7.99
C VAL A 171 -4.41 -17.18 -8.72
N THR A 172 -3.24 -17.47 -8.16
CA THR A 172 -1.97 -17.26 -8.86
C THR A 172 -1.85 -18.18 -10.09
N LYS A 173 -1.13 -17.72 -11.11
CA LYS A 173 -0.79 -18.55 -12.27
C LYS A 173 0.48 -19.32 -11.98
N GLY A 174 0.52 -20.61 -12.32
CA GLY A 174 1.70 -21.47 -12.19
C GLY A 174 1.36 -22.89 -11.81
N ASP A 175 2.40 -23.72 -11.64
CA ASP A 175 2.26 -25.14 -11.27
C ASP A 175 1.71 -25.33 -9.84
N PHE A 176 1.83 -24.30 -9.00
CA PHE A 176 1.32 -24.24 -7.62
C PHE A 176 0.35 -23.06 -7.46
N PRO A 177 -0.93 -23.23 -7.82
CA PRO A 177 -1.93 -22.19 -7.67
C PRO A 177 -2.16 -21.88 -6.18
N GLU A 178 -2.14 -20.60 -5.82
CA GLU A 178 -2.46 -20.10 -4.48
C GLU A 178 -3.72 -19.25 -4.53
N LEU A 179 -4.58 -19.40 -3.51
CA LEU A 179 -5.78 -18.60 -3.36
C LEU A 179 -5.41 -17.21 -2.82
N LEU A 180 -5.69 -16.17 -3.61
CA LEU A 180 -5.39 -14.78 -3.25
C LEU A 180 -6.55 -14.12 -2.52
N ASN A 181 -6.21 -13.27 -1.54
CA ASN A 181 -7.17 -12.37 -0.91
C ASN A 181 -7.61 -11.28 -1.91
N ILE A 182 -8.91 -11.01 -1.97
CA ILE A 182 -9.51 -10.00 -2.86
C ILE A 182 -9.86 -8.78 -2.01
N VAL A 183 -8.98 -7.79 -2.05
CA VAL A 183 -9.05 -6.60 -1.18
C VAL A 183 -10.35 -5.81 -1.36
N GLU A 184 -10.97 -5.88 -2.55
CA GLU A 184 -12.24 -5.24 -2.88
C GLU A 184 -13.43 -5.85 -2.15
N ARG A 185 -13.28 -7.08 -1.62
CA ARG A 185 -14.28 -7.74 -0.77
C ARG A 185 -14.14 -7.41 0.72
N ASP A 186 -13.18 -6.56 1.09
CA ASP A 186 -13.05 -6.06 2.46
C ASP A 186 -14.28 -5.20 2.84
N PRO A 187 -14.88 -5.40 4.03
CA PRO A 187 -16.04 -4.64 4.50
C PRO A 187 -15.92 -3.12 4.37
N ARG A 188 -14.75 -2.55 4.68
CA ARG A 188 -14.54 -1.09 4.64
C ARG A 188 -14.45 -0.60 3.20
N ARG A 189 -13.79 -1.36 2.32
CA ARG A 189 -13.74 -1.05 0.88
C ARG A 189 -15.12 -1.08 0.24
N ILE A 190 -15.95 -2.06 0.58
CA ILE A 190 -17.33 -2.13 0.11
C ILE A 190 -18.13 -0.91 0.56
N TYR A 191 -18.00 -0.51 1.83
CA TYR A 191 -18.62 0.71 2.35
C TYR A 191 -18.18 1.96 1.58
N ASP A 192 -16.87 2.13 1.35
CA ASP A 192 -16.34 3.28 0.62
C ASP A 192 -16.91 3.40 -0.80
N ARG A 193 -17.08 2.26 -1.49
CA ARG A 193 -17.69 2.21 -2.83
C ARG A 193 -19.17 2.59 -2.80
N MET A 194 -19.90 2.07 -1.82
CA MET A 194 -21.29 2.43 -1.59
C MET A 194 -21.43 3.93 -1.32
N ALA A 195 -20.71 4.45 -0.33
CA ALA A 195 -20.75 5.85 0.06
C ALA A 195 -20.41 6.78 -1.13
N SER A 196 -19.37 6.46 -1.89
CA SER A 196 -18.98 7.22 -3.09
C SER A 196 -20.10 7.27 -4.13
N TRP A 197 -20.83 6.16 -4.31
CA TRP A 197 -21.96 6.10 -5.25
C TRP A 197 -23.13 6.98 -4.80
N PHE A 198 -23.48 7.03 -3.51
CA PHE A 198 -24.54 7.95 -3.02
C PHE A 198 -24.15 9.43 -3.14
N ILE A 199 -22.89 9.75 -2.79
CA ILE A 199 -22.36 11.11 -2.91
C ILE A 199 -22.41 11.59 -4.36
N ARG A 200 -22.07 10.73 -5.32
CA ARG A 200 -22.18 11.03 -6.77
C ARG A 200 -23.60 11.40 -7.19
N HIS A 201 -24.62 10.78 -6.61
CA HIS A 201 -26.03 11.10 -6.91
C HIS A 201 -26.53 12.35 -6.19
N GLY A 202 -25.67 13.09 -5.50
CA GLY A 202 -26.06 14.28 -4.75
C GLY A 202 -26.93 13.97 -3.53
N THR A 203 -26.83 12.74 -3.01
CA THR A 203 -27.62 12.27 -1.87
C THR A 203 -26.74 11.99 -0.66
N MET A 204 -27.33 12.08 0.53
CA MET A 204 -26.64 11.68 1.76
C MET A 204 -26.48 10.15 1.82
N VAL A 205 -25.38 9.70 2.40
CA VAL A 205 -25.16 8.26 2.65
C VAL A 205 -26.17 7.80 3.70
N PRO A 206 -27.02 6.81 3.42
CA PRO A 206 -28.17 6.48 4.28
C PRO A 206 -27.82 5.62 5.50
N ILE A 207 -26.59 5.12 5.59
CA ILE A 207 -26.12 4.24 6.68
C ILE A 207 -24.70 4.68 7.06
N SER A 208 -24.41 4.80 8.36
CA SER A 208 -23.07 5.12 8.85
C SER A 208 -22.13 3.90 8.82
N THR A 209 -20.80 4.12 8.91
CA THR A 209 -19.83 3.01 8.95
C THR A 209 -20.08 2.02 10.09
N PRO A 210 -20.35 2.44 11.35
CA PRO A 210 -20.63 1.49 12.43
C PRO A 210 -21.89 0.66 12.20
N GLU A 211 -22.98 1.29 11.74
CA GLU A 211 -24.24 0.59 11.43
C GLU A 211 -24.05 -0.42 10.29
N PHE A 212 -23.33 -0.01 9.24
CA PHE A 212 -22.99 -0.88 8.12
C PHE A 212 -22.23 -2.12 8.58
N LEU A 213 -21.15 -1.95 9.36
CA LEU A 213 -20.34 -3.07 9.85
C LEU A 213 -21.11 -3.99 10.80
N ALA A 214 -22.08 -3.46 11.55
CA ALA A 214 -22.93 -4.26 12.44
C ALA A 214 -23.96 -5.10 11.67
N GLU A 215 -24.56 -4.55 10.61
CA GLU A 215 -25.58 -5.25 9.79
C GLU A 215 -24.99 -6.18 8.72
N LEU A 216 -23.75 -5.93 8.27
CA LEU A 216 -23.12 -6.66 7.16
C LEU A 216 -23.11 -8.20 7.37
N PRO A 217 -22.75 -8.74 8.55
CA PRO A 217 -22.73 -10.19 8.78
C PRO A 217 -24.12 -10.82 8.87
N ALA A 218 -25.16 -10.01 9.13
CA ALA A 218 -26.55 -10.47 9.14
C ALA A 218 -27.10 -10.64 7.73
N ARG A 219 -26.57 -9.89 6.75
CA ARG A 219 -27.04 -9.87 5.35
C ARG A 219 -26.18 -10.71 4.41
N PHE A 220 -24.88 -10.76 4.65
CA PHE A 220 -23.90 -11.45 3.80
C PHE A 220 -23.03 -12.40 4.61
N ARG A 221 -22.31 -13.29 3.92
CA ARG A 221 -21.39 -14.21 4.58
C ARG A 221 -19.98 -13.64 4.57
N GLU A 222 -19.28 -13.79 5.69
CA GLU A 222 -17.89 -13.36 5.82
C GLU A 222 -16.98 -14.58 6.00
N THR A 223 -15.88 -14.63 5.25
CA THR A 223 -14.88 -15.70 5.33
C THR A 223 -13.52 -15.13 4.95
N ASP A 224 -12.49 -15.45 5.74
CA ASP A 224 -11.11 -14.96 5.55
C ASP A 224 -11.02 -13.41 5.44
N GLY A 225 -11.90 -12.68 6.14
CA GLY A 225 -11.98 -11.21 6.11
C GLY A 225 -12.63 -10.62 4.85
N MET A 226 -13.22 -11.46 3.99
CA MET A 226 -13.91 -11.07 2.77
C MET A 226 -15.41 -11.33 2.86
N VAL A 227 -16.20 -10.49 2.19
CA VAL A 227 -17.67 -10.60 2.12
C VAL A 227 -18.10 -11.29 0.82
N PHE A 228 -19.06 -12.21 0.95
CA PHE A 228 -19.58 -13.01 -0.15
C PHE A 228 -21.11 -13.05 -0.18
N LEU A 229 -21.64 -13.12 -1.40
CA LEU A 229 -22.99 -13.64 -1.62
C LEU A 229 -23.02 -15.16 -1.35
N PRO A 230 -24.17 -15.73 -0.96
CA PRO A 230 -24.28 -17.16 -0.67
C PRO A 230 -23.74 -18.05 -1.79
N GLU A 231 -24.02 -17.71 -3.04
CA GLU A 231 -23.59 -18.48 -4.21
C GLU A 231 -22.09 -18.36 -4.46
N GLN A 232 -21.53 -17.17 -4.20
CA GLN A 232 -20.09 -16.89 -4.32
C GLN A 232 -19.27 -17.58 -3.24
N LEU A 233 -19.82 -17.71 -2.03
CA LEU A 233 -19.15 -18.43 -0.95
C LEU A 233 -18.97 -19.90 -1.31
N VAL A 234 -19.98 -20.54 -1.91
CA VAL A 234 -19.90 -21.94 -2.36
C VAL A 234 -18.79 -22.11 -3.41
N GLU A 235 -18.66 -21.16 -4.34
CA GLU A 235 -17.57 -21.13 -5.32
C GLU A 235 -16.21 -20.98 -4.65
N TYR A 236 -16.09 -20.03 -3.71
CA TYR A 236 -14.88 -19.76 -2.96
C TYR A 236 -14.42 -20.96 -2.12
N GLU A 237 -15.34 -21.57 -1.37
CA GLU A 237 -15.06 -22.77 -0.56
C GLU A 237 -14.64 -23.96 -1.42
N ARG A 238 -15.28 -24.15 -2.60
CA ARG A 238 -14.88 -25.18 -3.55
C ARG A 238 -13.48 -24.94 -4.11
N ALA A 239 -13.11 -23.70 -4.39
CA ALA A 239 -11.76 -23.35 -4.81
C ALA A 239 -10.75 -23.59 -3.66
N ARG A 240 -11.09 -23.13 -2.46
CA ARG A 240 -10.31 -23.32 -1.23
C ARG A 240 -10.13 -24.78 -0.83
N SER A 241 -11.07 -25.67 -1.15
CA SER A 241 -10.93 -27.10 -0.89
C SER A 241 -10.05 -27.81 -1.92
N ARG A 242 -10.01 -27.30 -3.16
CA ARG A 242 -9.25 -27.88 -4.27
C ARG A 242 -7.80 -27.42 -4.30
N ILE A 243 -7.60 -26.14 -3.99
CA ILE A 243 -6.29 -25.56 -3.78
C ILE A 243 -6.01 -25.80 -2.31
N PRO A 244 -5.14 -26.76 -1.94
CA PRO A 244 -4.72 -26.85 -0.57
C PRO A 244 -4.22 -25.45 -0.22
N GLN A 245 -4.82 -24.80 0.79
CA GLN A 245 -4.08 -23.75 1.49
C GLN A 245 -2.79 -24.44 1.87
N VAL A 246 -1.69 -24.09 1.19
CA VAL A 246 -0.42 -24.72 1.48
C VAL A 246 -0.25 -24.46 2.97
N LYS A 247 -0.36 -25.55 3.76
CA LYS A 247 -0.33 -25.52 5.22
C LYS A 247 1.10 -25.19 5.58
N GLN A 248 1.49 -23.93 5.37
CA GLN A 248 2.88 -23.56 5.14
C GLN A 248 3.45 -24.39 3.98
N ALA A 249 3.75 -23.75 2.86
CA ALA A 249 4.82 -24.32 2.05
C ALA A 249 5.98 -24.50 3.04
N GLU A 250 6.61 -25.67 3.02
CA GLU A 250 8.03 -25.71 3.37
C GLU A 250 8.65 -24.59 2.55
N LEU A 251 8.81 -23.44 3.22
CA LEU A 251 9.20 -22.18 2.64
C LEU A 251 10.64 -22.41 2.25
N PHE A 252 10.83 -22.91 1.03
CA PHE A 252 12.13 -22.97 0.43
C PHE A 252 12.61 -21.53 0.35
N VAL A 253 13.51 -21.17 1.24
CA VAL A 253 14.16 -19.87 1.22
C VAL A 253 15.03 -19.89 -0.04
N SER A 254 14.62 -19.12 -1.04
CA SER A 254 15.34 -18.99 -2.32
C SER A 254 15.93 -17.60 -2.51
N ASP A 255 15.31 -16.59 -1.89
CA ASP A 255 15.63 -15.16 -2.00
C ASP A 255 15.41 -14.44 -0.65
N GLU A 256 15.74 -13.15 -0.57
CA GLU A 256 15.56 -12.35 0.65
C GLU A 256 14.08 -12.26 1.08
N ARG A 257 13.15 -12.17 0.14
CA ARG A 257 11.72 -12.03 0.44
C ARG A 257 11.14 -13.30 1.05
N SER A 258 11.43 -14.46 0.47
CA SER A 258 11.06 -15.77 1.00
C SER A 258 11.72 -16.06 2.35
N ALA A 259 12.92 -15.51 2.61
CA ALA A 259 13.54 -15.56 3.93
C ALA A 259 12.75 -14.77 4.98
N ILE A 260 12.28 -13.57 4.63
CA ILE A 260 11.42 -12.74 5.48
C ILE A 260 10.07 -13.42 5.72
N ASP A 261 9.48 -14.00 4.69
CA ASP A 261 8.19 -14.72 4.79
C ASP A 261 8.32 -15.97 5.67
N TRP A 262 9.46 -16.67 5.59
CA TRP A 262 9.79 -17.80 6.46
C TRP A 262 9.90 -17.36 7.91
N LEU A 263 10.68 -16.31 8.17
CA LEU A 263 10.86 -15.76 9.51
C LEU A 263 9.54 -15.24 10.10
N THR A 264 8.71 -14.60 9.27
CA THR A 264 7.38 -14.12 9.67
C THR A 264 6.49 -15.29 10.11
N SER A 265 6.44 -16.34 9.29
CA SER A 265 5.66 -17.55 9.60
C SER A 265 6.16 -18.28 10.85
N PHE A 266 7.49 -18.32 11.04
CA PHE A 266 8.12 -18.91 12.22
C PHE A 266 7.80 -18.12 13.48
N LEU A 267 7.99 -16.80 13.46
CA LEU A 267 7.83 -15.91 14.62
C LEU A 267 6.37 -15.71 15.03
N LEU A 268 5.42 -15.76 14.09
CA LEU A 268 3.97 -15.73 14.42
C LEU A 268 3.54 -16.95 15.25
N LYS A 269 4.15 -18.11 14.99
CA LYS A 269 3.89 -19.34 15.75
C LYS A 269 4.70 -19.42 17.02
N ARG A 270 5.96 -18.97 16.93
CA ARG A 270 6.98 -19.14 17.95
C ARG A 270 7.88 -17.91 18.02
N PRO A 271 7.53 -16.90 18.84
CA PRO A 271 8.44 -15.82 19.19
C PRO A 271 9.69 -16.40 19.86
N SER A 272 10.85 -16.17 19.24
CA SER A 272 12.08 -16.91 19.54
C SER A 272 13.30 -16.01 19.61
N THR A 273 14.31 -16.46 20.35
CA THR A 273 15.61 -15.77 20.39
C THR A 273 16.42 -16.08 19.15
N ARG A 274 17.42 -15.24 18.83
CA ARG A 274 18.31 -15.48 17.67
C ARG A 274 18.94 -16.89 17.70
N SER A 275 19.35 -17.35 18.88
CA SER A 275 19.95 -18.67 19.08
C SER A 275 18.97 -19.82 18.84
N GLU A 276 17.67 -19.61 19.05
CA GLU A 276 16.62 -20.59 18.75
C GLU A 276 16.28 -20.62 17.25
N ILE A 277 16.35 -19.48 16.56
CA ILE A 277 16.03 -19.36 15.12
C ILE A 277 17.16 -19.90 14.26
N HIS A 278 18.42 -19.64 14.63
CA HIS A 278 19.59 -20.00 13.85
C HIS A 278 19.66 -21.48 13.40
N PRO A 279 19.51 -22.49 14.27
CA PRO A 279 19.59 -23.90 13.85
C PRO A 279 18.44 -24.32 12.91
N GLU A 280 17.29 -23.67 12.98
CA GLU A 280 16.12 -23.95 12.14
C GLU A 280 16.20 -23.23 10.78
N TYR A 281 16.86 -22.06 10.75
CA TYR A 281 16.98 -21.22 9.56
C TYR A 281 18.11 -21.64 8.61
N ILE A 282 19.26 -22.06 9.16
CA ILE A 282 20.44 -22.44 8.34
C ILE A 282 20.17 -23.58 7.34
N PRO A 283 19.41 -24.64 7.68
CA PRO A 283 19.04 -25.68 6.71
C PRO A 283 18.21 -25.14 5.53
N GLN A 284 17.38 -24.12 5.77
CA GLN A 284 16.42 -23.59 4.78
C GLN A 284 17.11 -22.75 3.71
N ILE A 285 18.17 -22.02 4.06
CA ILE A 285 18.98 -21.22 3.11
C ILE A 285 19.94 -22.06 2.25
N GLY A 286 20.12 -23.35 2.57
CA GLY A 286 21.08 -24.23 1.90
C GLY A 286 20.81 -24.40 0.40
N SER A 287 19.55 -24.27 -0.04
CA SER A 287 19.14 -24.29 -1.45
C SER A 287 19.39 -22.97 -2.18
N ALA A 288 19.21 -21.82 -1.53
CA ALA A 288 19.42 -20.49 -2.13
C ALA A 288 20.88 -20.25 -2.52
N LYS A 289 21.82 -20.66 -1.65
CA LYS A 289 23.28 -20.54 -1.93
C LYS A 289 23.72 -21.28 -3.20
N ARG A 290 23.00 -22.32 -3.61
CA ARG A 290 23.29 -23.06 -4.87
C ARG A 290 22.88 -22.30 -6.13
N LYS A 291 21.98 -21.32 -6.02
CA LYS A 291 21.46 -20.51 -7.13
C LYS A 291 22.18 -19.16 -7.32
N GLY A 292 23.19 -18.87 -6.49
CA GLY A 292 24.00 -17.65 -6.60
C GLY A 292 23.34 -16.39 -6.02
N GLU A 293 22.25 -16.52 -5.26
CA GLU A 293 21.62 -15.39 -4.58
C GLU A 293 22.30 -15.07 -3.24
N ILE A 294 22.45 -13.77 -2.97
CA ILE A 294 23.01 -13.24 -1.72
C ILE A 294 21.84 -12.91 -0.80
N ILE A 295 21.56 -13.80 0.15
CA ILE A 295 20.60 -13.53 1.22
C ILE A 295 21.34 -12.85 2.38
N PRO A 296 20.85 -11.72 2.91
CA PRO A 296 21.42 -11.08 4.10
C PRO A 296 21.52 -12.05 5.29
N GLU A 297 22.45 -11.80 6.19
CA GLU A 297 22.58 -12.63 7.39
C GLU A 297 21.31 -12.58 8.25
N LEU A 298 21.04 -13.66 8.99
CA LEU A 298 19.87 -13.75 9.87
C LEU A 298 19.77 -12.57 10.85
N ALA A 299 20.91 -12.07 11.35
CA ALA A 299 20.94 -10.90 12.22
C ALA A 299 20.34 -9.67 11.54
N GLN A 300 20.77 -9.40 10.30
CA GLN A 300 20.30 -8.28 9.50
C GLN A 300 18.81 -8.41 9.15
N LEU A 301 18.35 -9.62 8.81
CA LEU A 301 16.94 -9.85 8.48
C LEU A 301 16.02 -9.62 9.69
N LEU A 302 16.42 -10.11 10.86
CA LEU A 302 15.72 -9.86 12.13
C LEU A 302 15.72 -8.37 12.46
N GLU A 303 16.90 -7.76 12.38
CA GLU A 303 17.11 -6.35 12.63
C GLU A 303 16.49 -5.44 11.58
N ASP A 304 16.08 -5.88 10.39
CA ASP A 304 15.39 -5.00 9.45
C ASP A 304 13.86 -5.14 9.52
N ASN A 305 13.37 -6.34 9.81
CA ASN A 305 11.95 -6.66 9.56
C ASN A 305 11.13 -6.95 10.83
N PHE A 306 11.77 -7.27 11.95
CA PHE A 306 11.09 -7.75 13.17
C PHE A 306 11.40 -6.87 14.39
N ILE A 307 10.69 -7.07 15.50
CA ILE A 307 10.93 -6.34 16.76
C ILE A 307 11.49 -7.31 17.79
N GLN A 308 12.61 -6.94 18.41
CA GLN A 308 13.15 -7.62 19.60
C GLN A 308 12.54 -6.99 20.84
N TYR A 309 12.11 -7.82 21.79
CA TYR A 309 11.74 -7.34 23.12
C TYR A 309 13.00 -7.13 23.96
N ASP A 310 13.22 -5.89 24.37
CA ASP A 310 14.38 -5.38 25.11
C ASP A 310 14.26 -5.55 26.63
N GLY A 311 13.16 -6.14 27.11
CA GLY A 311 12.87 -6.29 28.53
C GLY A 311 12.31 -5.03 29.18
N THR A 312 11.98 -3.99 28.40
CA THR A 312 11.38 -2.75 28.92
C THR A 312 9.88 -2.71 28.63
N GLY A 313 9.10 -2.31 29.65
CA GLY A 313 7.63 -2.24 29.54
C GLY A 313 6.94 -3.61 29.56
N GLU A 314 5.65 -3.63 29.21
CA GLU A 314 4.84 -4.85 29.24
C GLU A 314 5.24 -5.85 28.13
N VAL A 315 5.16 -7.15 28.44
CA VAL A 315 5.47 -8.21 27.48
C VAL A 315 4.48 -8.17 26.30
N PRO A 316 4.96 -8.12 25.05
CA PRO A 316 4.11 -8.14 23.86
C PRO A 316 3.16 -9.34 23.85
N SER A 317 1.91 -9.11 23.41
CA SER A 317 0.87 -10.14 23.51
C SER A 317 1.21 -11.42 22.74
N GLN A 318 2.00 -11.33 21.67
CA GLN A 318 2.48 -12.50 20.92
C GLN A 318 3.43 -13.36 21.76
N ILE A 319 4.38 -12.73 22.45
CA ILE A 319 5.32 -13.42 23.35
C ILE A 319 4.57 -13.98 24.57
N HIS A 320 3.67 -13.19 25.17
CA HIS A 320 2.87 -13.63 26.32
C HIS A 320 1.98 -14.84 25.99
N ALA A 321 1.26 -14.80 24.86
CA ALA A 321 0.42 -15.92 24.42
C ALA A 321 1.23 -17.20 24.17
N TYR A 322 2.42 -17.06 23.58
CA TYR A 322 3.32 -18.19 23.36
C TYR A 322 3.89 -18.75 24.67
N LEU A 323 4.39 -17.89 25.57
CA LEU A 323 5.01 -18.32 26.82
C LEU A 323 3.98 -18.95 27.77
N SER A 324 2.82 -18.33 27.94
CA SER A 324 1.76 -18.86 28.79
C SER A 324 1.22 -20.22 28.31
N SER A 325 1.15 -20.44 27.00
CA SER A 325 0.67 -21.71 26.45
C SER A 325 1.69 -22.85 26.61
N ASN A 326 2.97 -22.56 26.35
CA ASN A 326 4.01 -23.59 26.20
C ASN A 326 4.88 -23.82 27.45
N HIS A 327 4.92 -22.85 28.38
CA HIS A 327 5.72 -22.95 29.60
C HIS A 327 4.83 -23.00 30.83
N LYS A 328 4.83 -24.15 31.54
CA LYS A 328 3.97 -24.38 32.71
C LYS A 328 4.22 -23.37 33.84
N ASP A 329 5.46 -22.89 33.95
CA ASP A 329 5.91 -21.87 34.91
C ASP A 329 5.45 -20.44 34.58
N GLN A 330 4.90 -20.20 33.38
CA GLN A 330 4.54 -18.88 32.89
C GLN A 330 3.02 -18.70 32.69
N ARG A 331 2.22 -19.65 33.20
CA ARG A 331 0.76 -19.63 33.10
C ARG A 331 0.17 -18.64 34.10
N ASN A 332 -0.82 -17.86 33.65
CA ASN A 332 -1.54 -16.86 34.46
C ASN A 332 -0.66 -15.74 35.06
N LEU A 333 0.58 -15.57 34.57
CA LEU A 333 1.40 -14.42 34.94
C LEU A 333 0.92 -13.18 34.19
N ASP A 334 0.94 -12.05 34.89
CA ASP A 334 0.65 -10.74 34.31
C ASP A 334 1.74 -10.34 33.30
N LYS A 335 1.42 -9.49 32.33
CA LYS A 335 2.37 -9.03 31.31
C LYS A 335 3.52 -8.19 31.88
N SER A 336 3.38 -7.73 33.11
CA SER A 336 4.40 -6.97 33.85
C SER A 336 5.22 -7.83 34.82
N ASP A 337 4.99 -9.15 34.89
CA ASP A 337 5.67 -10.01 35.85
C ASP A 337 7.18 -10.14 35.56
N PRO A 338 8.08 -9.93 36.54
CA PRO A 338 9.52 -10.01 36.34
C PRO A 338 10.03 -11.36 35.80
N ALA A 339 9.40 -12.47 36.16
CA ALA A 339 9.79 -13.80 35.68
C ALA A 339 9.39 -14.03 34.22
N LEU A 340 8.28 -13.41 33.80
CA LEU A 340 7.83 -13.41 32.42
C LEU A 340 8.70 -12.48 31.56
N ILE A 341 8.99 -11.27 32.04
CA ILE A 341 9.87 -10.30 31.37
C ILE A 341 11.24 -10.94 31.11
N ALA A 342 11.87 -11.54 32.13
CA ALA A 342 13.18 -12.18 32.00
C ALA A 342 13.21 -13.29 30.94
N LYS A 343 12.10 -14.00 30.74
CA LYS A 343 11.99 -15.09 29.76
C LYS A 343 11.55 -14.61 28.37
N ALA A 344 10.95 -13.43 28.30
CA ALA A 344 10.53 -12.73 27.09
C ALA A 344 11.68 -11.94 26.45
N THR A 345 12.64 -11.45 27.24
CA THR A 345 13.80 -10.69 26.76
C THR A 345 14.53 -11.43 25.65
N ASP A 346 15.01 -10.68 24.65
CA ASP A 346 15.72 -11.15 23.46
C ASP A 346 14.91 -12.01 22.48
N ARG A 347 13.60 -12.16 22.71
CA ARG A 347 12.70 -12.80 21.75
C ARG A 347 12.25 -11.81 20.68
N TRP A 348 12.33 -12.26 19.44
CA TRP A 348 11.82 -11.55 18.28
C TRP A 348 10.35 -11.89 18.06
N TYR A 349 9.57 -10.92 17.58
CA TYR A 349 8.17 -11.09 17.21
C TYR A 349 7.81 -10.23 16.00
N VAL A 350 6.67 -10.51 15.39
CA VAL A 350 6.21 -9.83 14.18
C VAL A 350 5.49 -8.52 14.57
N PRO A 351 5.85 -7.36 14.00
CA PRO A 351 5.14 -6.12 14.27
C PRO A 351 3.65 -6.23 13.94
N ASP A 352 2.76 -5.91 14.87
CA ASP A 352 1.32 -5.87 14.62
C ASP A 352 0.90 -4.48 14.08
N PRO A 353 0.40 -4.38 12.84
CA PRO A 353 0.03 -3.09 12.25
C PRO A 353 -1.15 -2.41 12.95
N ASN A 354 -1.89 -3.11 13.83
CA ASN A 354 -2.99 -2.53 14.60
C ASN A 354 -2.56 -2.04 15.99
N LYS A 355 -1.29 -2.21 16.39
CA LYS A 355 -0.77 -1.76 17.69
C LYS A 355 0.07 -0.51 17.53
N ALA A 356 -0.36 0.58 18.17
CA ALA A 356 0.34 1.86 18.14
C ALA A 356 1.81 1.76 18.59
N GLN A 357 2.11 0.93 19.59
CA GLN A 357 3.49 0.70 20.06
C GLN A 357 4.37 0.00 19.01
N ASP A 358 3.84 -0.97 18.27
CA ASP A 358 4.60 -1.69 17.24
C ASP A 358 4.81 -0.80 16.00
N LEU A 359 3.82 0.02 15.66
CA LEU A 359 3.95 1.06 14.63
C LEU A 359 4.98 2.12 15.00
N GLU A 360 5.00 2.55 16.27
CA GLU A 360 5.98 3.51 16.78
C GLU A 360 7.39 2.93 16.75
N LYS A 361 7.58 1.68 17.22
CA LYS A 361 8.87 0.97 17.13
C LYS A 361 9.33 0.77 15.68
N LYS A 362 8.42 0.41 14.77
CA LYS A 362 8.73 0.28 13.34
C LYS A 362 9.09 1.63 12.72
N ARG A 363 8.41 2.69 13.10
CA ARG A 363 8.68 4.07 12.65
C ARG A 363 10.03 4.55 13.17
N GLU A 364 10.31 4.40 14.46
CA GLU A 364 11.58 4.79 15.09
C GLU A 364 12.76 4.08 14.43
N LYS A 365 12.63 2.78 14.19
CA LYS A 365 13.62 1.97 13.49
C LYS A 365 13.88 2.41 12.05
N ALA A 366 12.84 2.75 11.30
CA ALA A 366 12.98 3.32 9.96
C ALA A 366 13.70 4.68 9.99
N LEU A 367 13.38 5.53 10.98
CA LEU A 367 14.04 6.82 11.18
C LEU A 367 15.53 6.66 11.54
N LEU A 368 15.88 5.68 12.39
CA LEU A 368 17.29 5.42 12.73
C LEU A 368 18.10 4.88 11.54
N LYS A 369 17.50 4.02 10.72
CA LYS A 369 18.14 3.54 9.46
C LYS A 369 18.41 4.69 8.49
N GLU A 370 17.48 5.64 8.39
CA GLU A 370 17.67 6.86 7.60
C GLU A 370 18.75 7.76 8.23
N PHE A 371 18.83 7.85 9.56
CA PHE A 371 19.86 8.61 10.25
C PHE A 371 21.29 8.06 10.03
N GLU A 372 21.45 6.74 9.89
CA GLU A 372 22.75 6.15 9.52
C GLU A 372 23.24 6.63 8.14
N THR A 373 22.33 6.97 7.22
CA THR A 373 22.73 7.59 5.93
C THR A 373 23.33 8.99 6.14
N TYR A 374 22.87 9.73 7.16
CA TYR A 374 23.42 11.04 7.52
C TYR A 374 24.76 10.90 8.22
N LYS A 375 24.96 9.85 9.03
CA LYS A 375 26.28 9.52 9.61
C LYS A 375 27.30 9.17 8.54
N ALA A 376 26.92 8.35 7.56
CA ALA A 376 27.77 7.93 6.46
C ALA A 376 28.04 9.03 5.42
N PHE A 377 27.35 10.17 5.48
CA PHE A 377 27.53 11.26 4.54
C PHE A 377 28.90 11.94 4.70
N THR A 378 29.72 11.88 3.64
CA THR A 378 31.08 12.44 3.59
C THR A 378 31.14 13.85 3.01
N GLY A 379 30.02 14.41 2.54
CA GLY A 379 29.96 15.77 2.00
C GLY A 379 30.02 16.86 3.09
N ARG A 380 30.28 18.11 2.66
CA ARG A 380 30.44 19.26 3.57
C ARG A 380 29.14 19.75 4.23
N LYS A 381 28.01 19.73 3.50
CA LYS A 381 26.69 20.15 4.01
C LYS A 381 25.58 19.24 3.50
N ILE A 382 24.65 18.87 4.39
CA ILE A 382 23.42 18.15 4.08
C ILE A 382 22.38 19.20 3.68
N LYS A 383 21.91 19.16 2.42
CA LYS A 383 21.01 20.18 1.87
C LYS A 383 19.54 19.97 2.20
N GLU A 384 19.12 18.71 2.32
CA GLU A 384 17.76 18.31 2.65
C GLU A 384 17.84 17.33 3.82
N SER A 385 17.21 17.66 4.93
CA SER A 385 17.19 16.81 6.12
C SER A 385 15.77 16.76 6.70
N ARG A 386 15.39 15.60 7.20
CA ARG A 386 14.09 15.42 7.87
C ARG A 386 14.25 15.58 9.37
N LEU A 387 13.56 16.55 9.95
CA LEU A 387 13.63 16.86 11.38
C LEU A 387 13.28 15.63 12.26
N GLU A 388 12.33 14.80 11.84
CA GLU A 388 11.96 13.58 12.57
C GLU A 388 13.11 12.55 12.64
N VAL A 389 13.91 12.44 11.58
CA VAL A 389 15.07 11.55 11.48
C VAL A 389 16.19 12.06 12.38
N LEU A 390 16.45 13.38 12.34
CA LEU A 390 17.41 14.03 13.22
C LEU A 390 17.03 13.88 14.70
N ARG A 391 15.75 14.04 15.04
CA ARG A 391 15.25 13.90 16.43
C ARG A 391 15.45 12.47 16.95
N ALA A 392 15.09 11.48 16.15
CA ALA A 392 15.27 10.07 16.52
C ALA A 392 16.76 9.73 16.67
N GLY A 393 17.59 10.14 15.70
CA GLY A 393 19.03 9.92 15.72
C GLY A 393 19.77 10.60 16.86
N PHE A 394 19.47 11.88 17.13
CA PHE A 394 20.09 12.63 18.23
C PHE A 394 19.69 12.07 19.58
N ARG A 395 18.42 11.67 19.76
CA ARG A 395 17.97 11.00 20.98
C ARG A 395 18.69 9.67 21.20
N ALA A 396 18.83 8.86 20.15
CA ALA A 396 19.54 7.58 20.23
C ALA A 396 21.04 7.77 20.52
N ALA A 397 21.70 8.71 19.83
CA ALA A 397 23.11 9.05 20.08
C ALA A 397 23.32 9.58 21.51
N TRP A 398 22.39 10.40 22.01
CA TRP A 398 22.40 10.89 23.38
C TRP A 398 22.27 9.76 24.40
N ALA A 399 21.32 8.84 24.20
CA ALA A 399 21.16 7.67 25.05
C ALA A 399 22.40 6.77 25.07
N ALA A 400 23.08 6.66 23.92
CA ALA A 400 24.35 5.92 23.75
C ALA A 400 25.59 6.69 24.26
N ARG A 401 25.44 7.94 24.74
CA ARG A 401 26.52 8.87 25.12
C ARG A 401 27.48 9.20 23.98
N ASP A 402 27.03 9.08 22.74
CA ASP A 402 27.78 9.45 21.53
C ASP A 402 27.52 10.91 21.16
N TYR A 403 28.05 11.81 22.00
CA TYR A 403 27.89 13.27 21.82
C TYR A 403 28.64 13.78 20.58
N GLN A 404 29.69 13.08 20.15
CA GLN A 404 30.50 13.45 18.99
C GLN A 404 29.72 13.27 17.67
N THR A 405 28.90 12.22 17.56
CA THR A 405 28.04 12.03 16.39
C THR A 405 26.99 13.16 16.29
N ILE A 406 26.47 13.63 17.42
CA ILE A 406 25.50 14.75 17.46
C ILE A 406 26.15 16.04 16.93
N THR A 407 27.34 16.39 17.44
CA THR A 407 28.05 17.61 17.00
C THR A 407 28.52 17.53 15.55
N ASN A 408 29.03 16.37 15.11
CA ASN A 408 29.48 16.16 13.73
C ASN A 408 28.35 16.30 12.71
N ILE A 409 27.15 15.83 13.02
CA ILE A 409 26.00 15.94 12.13
C ILE A 409 25.42 17.35 12.18
N ALA A 410 25.30 17.94 13.37
CA ALA A 410 24.84 19.32 13.53
C ALA A 410 25.69 20.32 12.72
N ASN A 411 27.02 20.17 12.73
CA ASN A 411 27.94 21.01 11.93
C ASN A 411 27.77 20.85 10.40
N LYS A 412 27.15 19.76 9.94
CA LYS A 412 26.88 19.51 8.52
C LYS A 412 25.48 20.00 8.11
N LEU A 413 24.64 20.42 9.05
CA LEU A 413 23.30 20.94 8.77
C LEU A 413 23.35 22.45 8.50
N PRO A 414 22.35 23.00 7.79
CA PRO A 414 22.12 24.45 7.75
C PRO A 414 21.77 24.97 9.14
N ASP A 415 22.25 26.16 9.50
CA ASP A 415 22.03 26.76 10.83
C ASP A 415 20.53 26.98 11.09
N GLU A 416 19.76 27.24 10.03
CA GLU A 416 18.32 27.41 10.07
C GLU A 416 17.61 26.12 10.54
N THR A 417 18.12 24.94 10.18
CA THR A 417 17.50 23.64 10.51
C THR A 417 17.55 23.30 12.00
N LEU A 418 18.60 23.72 12.71
CA LEU A 418 18.70 23.52 14.16
C LEU A 418 17.84 24.55 14.92
N GLN A 419 17.76 25.78 14.41
CA GLN A 419 16.96 26.85 15.03
C GLN A 419 15.45 26.66 14.87
N GLU A 420 15.01 25.97 13.81
CA GLU A 420 13.60 25.61 13.60
C GLU A 420 13.07 24.57 14.61
N ASP A 421 13.95 23.91 15.37
CA ASP A 421 13.59 22.79 16.25
C ASP A 421 14.26 22.87 17.63
N GLU A 422 13.52 23.44 18.60
CA GLU A 422 13.96 23.64 19.99
C GLU A 422 14.53 22.37 20.64
N LYS A 423 14.02 21.18 20.30
CA LYS A 423 14.49 19.90 20.87
C LYS A 423 15.83 19.47 20.29
N LEU A 424 16.07 19.69 19.00
CA LEU A 424 17.35 19.43 18.37
C LEU A 424 18.41 20.40 18.87
N LEU A 425 18.06 21.69 18.97
CA LEU A 425 18.94 22.71 19.51
C LEU A 425 19.35 22.38 20.94
N THR A 426 18.40 22.01 21.80
CA THR A 426 18.68 21.59 23.18
C THR A 426 19.63 20.39 23.25
N LEU A 427 19.39 19.35 22.43
CA LEU A 427 20.27 18.16 22.42
C LEU A 427 21.67 18.47 21.88
N TYR A 428 21.77 19.38 20.91
CA TYR A 428 23.04 19.86 20.38
C TYR A 428 23.82 20.68 21.39
N ASP A 429 23.19 21.66 22.05
CA ASP A 429 23.82 22.51 23.06
C ASP A 429 24.32 21.67 24.25
N LEU A 430 23.49 20.75 24.72
CA LEU A 430 23.86 19.81 25.79
C LEU A 430 25.00 18.86 25.36
N ALA A 431 25.04 18.44 24.09
CA ALA A 431 26.12 17.62 23.56
C ALA A 431 27.42 18.42 23.50
N LEU A 432 27.36 19.68 23.04
CA LEU A 432 28.49 20.60 22.95
C LEU A 432 29.16 20.79 24.32
N THR A 433 28.37 21.13 25.35
CA THR A 433 28.87 21.30 26.73
C THR A 433 29.53 20.03 27.25
N ARG A 434 28.99 18.84 26.94
CA ARG A 434 29.55 17.56 27.40
C ARG A 434 30.79 17.11 26.63
N THR A 435 30.96 17.52 25.37
CA THR A 435 32.22 17.34 24.63
C THR A 435 33.31 18.32 25.06
N GLU A 436 32.95 19.54 25.49
CA GLU A 436 33.91 20.53 26.01
C GLU A 436 34.38 20.22 27.43
N ASP A 437 33.50 19.70 28.29
CA ASP A 437 33.85 19.23 29.66
C ASP A 437 34.67 17.92 29.67
N GLY A 438 34.87 17.29 28.51
CA GLY A 438 35.55 16.00 28.34
C GLY A 438 36.97 16.07 27.78
N ILE A 439 37.56 17.26 27.69
CA ILE A 439 38.97 17.50 27.29
C ILE A 439 39.85 17.67 28.54
#